data_AF-A0A0C9ZQZ5-F1
#
_entry.id   AF-A0A0C9ZQZ5-F1
#
_cell.length_a   1.000
_cell.length_b   1.000
_cell.length_c   1.000
_cell.angle_alpha   90.00
_cell.angle_beta   90.00
_cell.angle_gamma   90.00
#
_symmetry.space_group_name_H-M   'P 1'
#
loop_
_entity.id
_entity.type
_entity.pdbx_description
1 polymer ?
#
loop_
_entity_poly.entity_id
_entity_poly.type
_entity_poly.pdbx_seq_one_letter_code
_entity_poly.pdbx_strand_id
1 'polypeptide(L)'
;MSTDVLSHFGVLDELIQVIYQGFDRFVVLSQVTESAWSIYLGLKGPEGRWWRGSWSTKHILNITNGVQSSPKVLENFAEKLRTTFVNGDLAIGEWTEKDSDINVNTTLDRPLHMALKELSAAEAASHATAVFTEIALQAQSRKCQLNPLFSPRSVTVIAESSHANSASTLPSKRTPLGLSQVPVPAANQLAERKIKALEAELARSKERSPPADAISKPSASSRPPKGASLANPNKKARKYQAIEFESDED
;
A
#
# COMPACT_ATOMS: atom_id res chain seq x y z
N MET A 1 29.24 -22.13 11.17
CA MET A 1 27.87 -21.59 11.03
C MET A 1 28.00 -20.34 10.19
N SER A 2 27.69 -20.37 8.90
CA SER A 2 27.68 -19.16 8.07
C SER A 2 26.52 -18.30 8.53
N THR A 3 26.82 -17.24 9.29
CA THR A 3 25.82 -16.25 9.69
C THR A 3 25.26 -15.61 8.42
N ASP A 4 23.94 -15.65 8.27
CA ASP A 4 23.28 -15.01 7.14
C ASP A 4 23.50 -13.49 7.22
N VAL A 5 24.08 -12.90 6.17
CA VAL A 5 24.45 -11.47 6.14
C VAL A 5 23.24 -10.60 6.41
N LEU A 6 22.08 -10.95 5.83
CA LEU A 6 20.84 -10.16 5.91
C LEU A 6 20.19 -10.20 7.29
N SER A 7 20.50 -11.20 8.13
CA SER A 7 20.00 -11.24 9.52
C SER A 7 20.42 -10.03 10.36
N HIS A 8 21.55 -9.39 10.03
CA HIS A 8 22.03 -8.18 10.70
C HIS A 8 21.31 -6.91 10.22
N PHE A 9 20.56 -6.99 9.11
CA PHE A 9 19.91 -5.85 8.47
C PHE A 9 18.46 -5.67 8.92
N GLY A 10 17.92 -6.53 9.79
CA GLY A 10 16.53 -6.44 10.26
C GLY A 10 16.16 -5.08 10.90
N VAL A 11 17.14 -4.31 11.36
CA VAL A 11 16.94 -2.93 11.86
C VAL A 11 16.52 -1.94 10.78
N LEU A 12 16.65 -2.31 9.51
CA LEU A 12 16.18 -1.56 8.35
C LEU A 12 14.79 -1.97 7.90
N ASP A 13 14.20 -3.01 8.48
CA ASP A 13 12.87 -3.45 8.08
C ASP A 13 11.79 -2.48 8.57
N GLU A 14 10.70 -2.39 7.79
CA GLU A 14 9.54 -1.54 8.08
C GLU A 14 9.86 -0.04 8.32
N LEU A 15 11.01 0.47 7.86
CA LEU A 15 11.32 1.90 7.95
C LEU A 15 10.55 2.68 6.89
N ILE A 16 9.91 3.77 7.32
CA ILE A 16 9.11 4.66 6.47
C ILE A 16 9.58 6.10 6.68
N GLN A 17 9.87 6.80 5.58
CA GLN A 17 10.33 8.20 5.61
C GLN A 17 9.73 8.98 4.45
N VAL A 18 9.64 10.30 4.58
CA VAL A 18 9.29 11.22 3.49
C VAL A 18 10.52 12.01 3.06
N ILE A 19 10.82 12.02 1.77
CA ILE A 19 11.87 12.85 1.15
C ILE A 19 11.21 13.99 0.39
N TYR A 20 11.75 15.19 0.55
CA TYR A 20 11.33 16.39 -0.16
C TYR A 20 12.42 16.78 -1.18
N GLN A 21 12.04 16.89 -2.45
CA GLN A 21 12.94 17.37 -3.50
C GLN A 21 12.23 18.45 -4.31
N GLY A 22 12.51 19.71 -3.99
CA GLY A 22 11.73 20.83 -4.52
C GLY A 22 10.27 20.75 -4.08
N PHE A 23 9.36 20.65 -5.05
CA PHE A 23 7.92 20.50 -4.80
C PHE A 23 7.47 19.03 -4.75
N ASP A 24 8.33 18.12 -5.18
CA ASP A 24 8.07 16.69 -5.19
C ASP A 24 8.23 16.11 -3.79
N ARG A 25 7.30 15.20 -3.47
CA ARG A 25 7.29 14.47 -2.21
C ARG A 25 7.32 13.00 -2.50
N PHE A 26 8.29 12.32 -1.91
CA PHE A 26 8.47 10.89 -2.06
C PHE A 26 8.29 10.21 -0.72
N VAL A 27 7.62 9.06 -0.74
CA VAL A 27 7.58 8.14 0.39
C VAL A 27 8.60 7.06 0.13
N VAL A 28 9.52 6.85 1.06
CA VAL A 28 10.51 5.78 1.01
C VAL A 28 10.09 4.73 2.01
N LEU A 29 10.02 3.48 1.56
CA LEU A 29 9.79 2.31 2.38
C LEU A 29 11.00 1.40 2.29
N SER A 30 11.44 0.89 3.43
CA SER A 30 12.52 -0.08 3.53
C SER A 30 11.94 -1.43 3.94
N GLN A 31 12.36 -2.48 3.25
CA GLN A 31 11.93 -3.84 3.52
C GLN A 31 13.12 -4.80 3.47
N VAL A 32 13.22 -5.68 4.46
CA VAL A 32 14.26 -6.71 4.52
C VAL A 32 13.60 -8.07 4.35
N THR A 33 14.10 -8.85 3.39
CA THR A 33 13.71 -10.24 3.19
C THR A 33 14.92 -11.14 3.43
N GLU A 34 14.69 -12.46 3.47
CA GLU A 34 15.76 -13.47 3.54
C GLU A 34 16.76 -13.38 2.37
N SER A 35 16.40 -12.72 1.27
CA SER A 35 17.19 -12.70 0.03
C SER A 35 17.80 -11.34 -0.31
N ALA A 36 17.19 -10.25 0.15
CA ALA A 36 17.64 -8.89 -0.13
C ALA A 36 17.06 -7.87 0.84
N TRP A 37 17.80 -6.78 1.03
CA TRP A 37 17.26 -5.51 1.49
C TRP A 37 16.76 -4.71 0.28
N SER A 38 15.51 -4.25 0.33
CA SER A 38 14.86 -3.51 -0.75
C SER A 38 14.37 -2.15 -0.26
N ILE A 39 14.48 -1.16 -1.14
CA ILE A 39 13.88 0.16 -0.97
C ILE A 39 12.78 0.31 -2.03
N TYR A 40 11.62 0.76 -1.60
CA TYR A 40 10.55 1.21 -2.47
C TYR A 40 10.41 2.73 -2.32
N LEU A 41 10.25 3.40 -3.45
CA LEU A 41 10.09 4.85 -3.51
C LEU A 41 8.78 5.14 -4.22
N GLY A 42 7.84 5.81 -3.58
CA GLY A 42 6.57 6.23 -4.17
C GLY A 42 6.53 7.75 -4.34
N LEU A 43 6.27 8.23 -5.55
CA LEU A 43 6.05 9.66 -5.80
C LEU A 43 4.61 10.03 -5.45
N LYS A 44 4.44 11.11 -4.67
CA LYS A 44 3.14 11.69 -4.44
C LYS A 44 2.63 12.35 -5.73
N GLY A 45 1.63 11.73 -6.36
CA GLY A 45 0.98 12.31 -7.52
C GLY A 45 -0.22 11.47 -7.97
N PRO A 46 -1.00 11.97 -8.94
CA PRO A 46 -2.15 11.23 -9.49
C PRO A 46 -1.71 9.96 -10.26
N GLU A 47 -0.47 9.92 -10.74
CA GLU A 47 0.05 8.81 -11.52
C GLU A 47 0.39 7.58 -10.68
N GLY A 48 0.59 7.75 -9.36
CA GLY A 48 0.93 6.65 -8.47
C GLY A 48 2.18 5.89 -8.90
N ARG A 49 3.23 6.62 -9.32
CA ARG A 49 4.51 6.03 -9.76
C ARG A 49 5.31 5.51 -8.57
N TRP A 50 5.89 4.33 -8.74
CA TRP A 50 6.74 3.69 -7.75
C TRP A 50 8.01 3.14 -8.40
N TRP A 51 9.09 3.13 -7.64
CA TRP A 51 10.34 2.50 -8.01
C TRP A 51 10.77 1.51 -6.93
N ARG A 52 11.55 0.51 -7.33
CA ARG A 52 12.15 -0.48 -6.44
C ARG A 52 13.63 -0.65 -6.72
N GLY A 53 14.43 -0.60 -5.67
CA GLY A 53 15.84 -1.00 -5.66
C GLY A 53 16.06 -2.10 -4.64
N SER A 54 17.09 -2.92 -4.84
CA SER A 54 17.41 -3.98 -3.88
C SER A 54 18.89 -4.32 -3.89
N TRP A 55 19.46 -4.53 -2.71
CA TRP A 55 20.79 -5.11 -2.52
C TRP A 55 20.68 -6.52 -1.96
N SER A 56 21.20 -7.47 -2.73
CA SER A 56 21.43 -8.83 -2.24
C SER A 56 22.68 -8.91 -1.38
N THR A 57 22.87 -10.04 -0.71
CA THR A 57 24.09 -10.36 0.06
C THR A 57 25.38 -10.08 -0.70
N LYS A 58 25.41 -10.35 -2.01
CA LYS A 58 26.58 -10.07 -2.87
C LYS A 58 26.90 -8.57 -2.95
N HIS A 59 25.88 -7.73 -3.08
CA HIS A 59 26.05 -6.27 -3.13
C HIS A 59 26.54 -5.74 -1.78
N ILE A 60 25.93 -6.19 -0.69
CA ILE A 60 26.29 -5.78 0.67
C ILE A 60 27.76 -6.14 0.97
N LEU A 61 28.17 -7.37 0.67
CA LEU A 61 29.55 -7.83 0.88
C LEU A 61 30.56 -7.06 0.01
N ASN A 62 30.17 -6.65 -1.20
CA ASN A 62 31.03 -5.82 -2.05
C ASN A 62 31.24 -4.42 -1.43
N ILE A 63 30.19 -3.81 -0.89
CA ILE A 63 30.24 -2.49 -0.24
C ILE A 63 31.02 -2.52 1.08
N THR A 64 30.93 -3.61 1.82
CA THR A 64 31.56 -3.79 3.15
C THR A 64 33.00 -4.34 3.07
N ASN A 65 33.63 -4.27 1.89
CA ASN A 65 35.01 -4.71 1.64
C ASN A 65 35.27 -6.22 1.84
N GLY A 66 34.27 -7.08 1.60
CA GLY A 66 34.48 -8.48 1.23
C GLY A 66 33.81 -9.56 2.08
N VAL A 67 34.05 -10.81 1.63
CA VAL A 67 33.40 -12.08 2.02
C VAL A 67 33.51 -12.43 3.51
N GLN A 68 34.38 -11.76 4.26
CA GLN A 68 34.64 -11.98 5.69
C GLN A 68 34.31 -10.75 6.53
N SER A 69 33.26 -10.02 6.16
CA SER A 69 32.77 -8.93 6.99
C SER A 69 32.34 -9.49 8.35
N SER A 70 33.07 -9.13 9.41
CA SER A 70 32.72 -9.57 10.76
C SER A 70 31.29 -9.13 11.10
N PRO A 71 30.53 -9.89 11.92
CA PRO A 71 29.17 -9.53 12.33
C PRO A 71 29.06 -8.08 12.82
N LYS A 72 30.03 -7.64 13.63
CA LYS A 72 30.09 -6.27 14.16
C LYS A 72 30.23 -5.19 13.07
N VAL A 73 30.91 -5.49 11.97
CA VAL A 73 31.01 -4.56 10.82
C VAL A 73 29.68 -4.47 10.08
N LEU A 74 28.99 -5.60 9.89
CA LEU A 74 27.68 -5.65 9.26
C LEU A 74 26.62 -4.93 10.10
N GLU A 75 26.59 -5.17 11.41
CA GLU A 75 25.69 -4.50 12.36
C GLU A 75 25.93 -2.99 12.37
N ASN A 76 27.18 -2.55 12.52
CA ASN A 76 27.52 -1.12 12.50
C ASN A 76 27.15 -0.46 11.17
N PHE A 77 27.28 -1.19 10.05
CA PHE A 77 26.90 -0.68 8.74
C PHE A 77 25.38 -0.56 8.62
N ALA A 78 24.62 -1.57 9.03
CA ALA A 78 23.16 -1.53 9.08
C ALA A 78 22.64 -0.41 9.99
N GLU A 79 23.24 -0.21 11.16
CA GLU A 79 22.88 0.89 12.07
C GLU A 79 23.20 2.27 11.49
N LYS A 80 24.31 2.42 10.76
CA LYS A 80 24.60 3.66 10.03
C LYS A 80 23.55 3.94 8.95
N LEU A 81 23.17 2.93 8.19
CA LEU A 81 22.09 3.05 7.19
C LEU A 81 20.77 3.43 7.83
N ARG A 82 20.41 2.80 8.95
CA ARG A 82 19.19 3.11 9.71
C ARG A 82 19.20 4.55 10.18
N THR A 83 20.32 4.99 10.76
CA THR A 83 20.48 6.37 11.24
C THR A 83 20.30 7.36 10.09
N THR A 84 20.93 7.09 8.95
CA THR A 84 20.77 7.89 7.72
C THR A 84 19.30 7.96 7.28
N PHE A 85 18.61 6.82 7.28
CA PHE A 85 17.20 6.73 6.90
C PHE A 85 16.31 7.56 7.83
N VAL A 86 16.45 7.39 9.14
CA VAL A 86 15.63 8.04 10.17
C VAL A 86 15.89 9.55 10.25
N ASN A 87 17.13 9.98 10.04
CA ASN A 87 17.49 11.40 10.05
C ASN A 87 16.98 12.16 8.81
N GLY A 88 16.54 11.44 7.77
CA GLY A 88 16.17 12.05 6.49
C GLY A 88 17.37 12.41 5.61
N ASP A 89 18.52 11.76 5.85
CA ASP A 89 19.79 11.94 5.15
C ASP A 89 19.85 11.13 3.83
N LEU A 90 18.70 10.96 3.20
CA LEU A 90 18.52 10.28 1.92
C LEU A 90 18.16 11.31 0.86
N ALA A 91 18.86 11.26 -0.27
CA ALA A 91 18.59 12.09 -1.44
C ALA A 91 18.24 11.20 -2.63
N ILE A 92 17.38 11.71 -3.50
CA ILE A 92 17.07 11.07 -4.79
C ILE A 92 17.98 11.74 -5.82
N GLY A 93 18.84 10.96 -6.45
CA GLY A 93 19.66 11.43 -7.56
C GLY A 93 19.04 11.04 -8.90
N GLU A 94 19.49 11.76 -9.94
CA GLU A 94 19.03 11.57 -11.31
C GLU A 94 17.50 11.72 -11.47
N TRP A 95 16.85 12.47 -10.57
CA TRP A 95 15.42 12.74 -10.66
C TRP A 95 15.13 13.78 -11.76
N THR A 96 14.39 13.35 -12.78
CA THR A 96 13.59 14.23 -13.62
C THR A 96 12.19 13.65 -13.84
N GLU A 97 11.23 14.49 -14.18
CA GLU A 97 9.81 14.10 -14.34
C GLU A 97 9.59 12.97 -15.35
N LYS A 98 10.50 12.83 -16.33
CA LYS A 98 10.41 11.84 -17.41
C LYS A 98 11.26 10.60 -17.20
N ASP A 99 12.09 10.58 -16.16
CA ASP A 99 13.05 9.50 -15.98
C ASP A 99 12.40 8.29 -15.32
N SER A 100 12.75 7.10 -15.84
CA SER A 100 12.35 5.81 -15.29
C SER A 100 13.44 5.20 -14.42
N ASP A 101 14.69 5.63 -14.59
CA ASP A 101 15.85 5.15 -13.84
C ASP A 101 16.32 6.27 -12.92
N ILE A 102 16.18 6.05 -11.62
CA ILE A 102 16.54 7.00 -10.58
C ILE A 102 17.37 6.27 -9.54
N ASN A 103 18.11 7.01 -8.70
CA ASN A 103 18.87 6.41 -7.63
C ASN A 103 18.55 7.02 -6.26
N VAL A 104 18.67 6.21 -5.23
CA VAL A 104 18.67 6.68 -3.84
C VAL A 104 20.10 6.73 -3.36
N ASN A 105 20.47 7.90 -2.85
CA ASN A 105 21.81 8.23 -2.40
C ASN A 105 21.78 8.49 -0.91
N THR A 106 22.70 7.86 -0.18
CA THR A 106 22.96 8.22 1.22
C THR A 106 23.89 9.43 1.28
N THR A 107 23.67 10.37 2.20
CA THR A 107 24.59 11.50 2.41
C THR A 107 25.75 11.16 3.36
N LEU A 108 26.14 9.89 3.43
CA LEU A 108 27.28 9.41 4.20
C LEU A 108 28.60 9.89 3.56
N ASP A 109 29.70 9.87 4.34
CA ASP A 109 31.07 10.19 3.86
C ASP A 109 31.47 9.44 2.58
N ARG A 110 30.85 8.27 2.36
CA ARG A 110 30.85 7.56 1.08
C ARG A 110 29.41 7.46 0.61
N PRO A 111 28.97 8.30 -0.34
CA PRO A 111 27.64 8.20 -0.90
C PRO A 111 27.43 6.81 -1.48
N LEU A 112 26.42 6.12 -0.97
CA LEU A 112 26.03 4.83 -1.49
C LEU A 112 24.87 5.03 -2.44
N HIS A 113 25.00 4.45 -3.64
CA HIS A 113 24.02 4.56 -4.70
C HIS A 113 23.24 3.26 -4.82
N MET A 114 21.92 3.33 -4.65
CA MET A 114 21.01 2.24 -4.99
C MET A 114 20.21 2.63 -6.22
N ALA A 115 20.47 1.99 -7.35
CA ALA A 115 19.67 2.14 -8.54
C ALA A 115 18.26 1.59 -8.30
N LEU A 116 17.25 2.38 -8.64
CA LEU A 116 15.85 2.01 -8.55
C LEU A 116 15.27 1.87 -9.95
N LYS A 117 14.48 0.83 -10.13
CA LYS A 117 13.74 0.57 -11.36
C LYS A 117 12.27 0.90 -11.17
N GLU A 118 11.69 1.62 -12.11
CA GLU A 118 10.25 1.92 -12.11
C GLU A 118 9.42 0.63 -12.18
N LEU A 119 8.40 0.56 -11.33
CA LEU A 119 7.40 -0.51 -11.31
C LEU A 119 6.33 -0.23 -12.36
N SER A 120 5.75 -1.29 -12.92
CA SER A 120 4.54 -1.12 -13.74
C SER A 120 3.38 -0.59 -12.89
N ALA A 121 2.40 0.07 -13.51
CA ALA A 121 1.22 0.58 -12.80
C ALA A 121 0.47 -0.51 -12.01
N ALA A 122 0.44 -1.74 -12.53
CA ALA A 122 -0.18 -2.87 -11.85
C ALA A 122 0.60 -3.31 -10.60
N GLU A 123 1.93 -3.39 -10.69
CA GLU A 123 2.80 -3.72 -9.56
C GLU A 123 2.78 -2.62 -8.50
N ALA A 124 2.83 -1.36 -8.93
CA ALA A 124 2.73 -0.18 -8.06
C ALA A 124 1.40 -0.17 -7.29
N ALA A 125 0.27 -0.37 -7.97
CA ALA A 125 -1.04 -0.42 -7.33
C ALA A 125 -1.17 -1.61 -6.36
N SER A 126 -0.66 -2.77 -6.75
CA SER A 126 -0.63 -3.97 -5.90
C SER A 126 0.19 -3.70 -4.63
N HIS A 127 1.40 -3.14 -4.78
CA HIS A 127 2.29 -2.83 -3.66
C HIS A 127 1.68 -1.77 -2.73
N ALA A 128 1.17 -0.66 -3.28
CA ALA A 128 0.53 0.38 -2.48
C ALA A 128 -0.65 -0.17 -1.68
N THR A 129 -1.48 -1.04 -2.29
CA THR A 129 -2.60 -1.69 -1.60
C THR A 129 -2.12 -2.61 -0.46
N ALA A 130 -1.03 -3.36 -0.67
CA ALA A 130 -0.44 -4.18 0.38
C ALA A 130 0.04 -3.32 1.56
N VAL A 131 0.77 -2.24 1.29
CA VAL A 131 1.24 -1.29 2.31
C VAL A 131 0.07 -0.65 3.07
N PHE A 132 -0.97 -0.18 2.36
CA PHE A 132 -2.15 0.38 3.02
C PHE A 132 -2.88 -0.66 3.88
N THR A 133 -2.93 -1.92 3.44
CA THR A 133 -3.53 -3.01 4.22
C THR A 133 -2.75 -3.23 5.51
N GLU A 134 -1.42 -3.27 5.45
CA GLU A 134 -0.57 -3.42 6.61
C GLU A 134 -0.72 -2.27 7.61
N ILE A 135 -0.67 -1.03 7.12
CA ILE A 135 -0.91 0.18 7.91
C ILE A 135 -2.31 0.13 8.56
N ALA A 136 -3.33 -0.30 7.81
CA ALA A 136 -4.69 -0.43 8.33
C ALA A 136 -4.80 -1.50 9.43
N LEU A 137 -4.13 -2.64 9.28
CA LEU A 137 -4.06 -3.68 10.32
C LEU A 137 -3.40 -3.15 11.59
N GLN A 138 -2.30 -2.40 11.47
CA GLN A 138 -1.68 -1.74 12.62
C GLN A 138 -2.64 -0.74 13.27
N ALA A 139 -3.38 0.04 12.47
CA ALA A 139 -4.36 1.00 12.96
C ALA A 139 -5.59 0.34 13.62
N GLN A 140 -5.99 -0.88 13.25
CA GLN A 140 -7.11 -1.58 13.90
C GLN A 140 -6.90 -1.74 15.41
N SER A 141 -5.67 -2.08 15.82
CA SER A 141 -5.30 -2.15 17.24
C SER A 141 -5.48 -0.81 17.98
N ARG A 142 -5.48 0.30 17.23
CA ARG A 142 -5.61 1.69 17.69
C ARG A 142 -7.00 2.26 17.41
N LYS A 143 -8.03 1.41 17.33
CA LYS A 143 -9.42 1.80 17.01
C LYS A 143 -9.54 2.51 15.66
N CYS A 144 -8.81 2.00 14.67
CA CYS A 144 -8.73 2.53 13.30
C CYS A 144 -8.13 3.94 13.23
N GLN A 145 -7.25 4.30 14.16
CA GLN A 145 -6.52 5.57 14.16
C GLN A 145 -5.03 5.33 13.91
N LEU A 146 -4.43 6.05 12.94
CA LEU A 146 -2.99 5.94 12.65
C LEU A 146 -2.15 6.42 13.84
N ASN A 147 -2.50 7.60 14.36
CA ASN A 147 -1.89 8.21 15.54
C ASN A 147 -2.98 8.52 16.56
N PRO A 148 -3.24 7.62 17.53
CA PRO A 148 -4.19 7.90 18.59
C PRO A 148 -3.62 9.00 19.48
N LEU A 149 -3.98 10.25 19.18
CA LEU A 149 -3.67 11.37 20.04
C LEU A 149 -4.42 11.19 21.36
N PHE A 150 -3.64 11.22 22.45
CA PHE A 150 -4.02 11.57 23.82
C PHE A 150 -5.52 11.48 24.13
N SER A 151 -5.90 10.43 24.86
CA SER A 151 -7.07 10.54 25.72
C SER A 151 -6.87 11.78 26.60
N PRO A 152 -7.78 12.77 26.64
CA PRO A 152 -7.66 13.86 27.59
C PRO A 152 -7.66 13.20 28.96
N ARG A 153 -6.49 13.24 29.62
CA ARG A 153 -6.33 12.93 31.03
C ARG A 153 -7.46 13.67 31.70
N SER A 154 -8.46 12.94 32.22
CA SER A 154 -9.57 13.55 32.93
C SER A 154 -8.94 14.48 33.95
N VAL A 155 -9.08 15.78 33.72
CA VAL A 155 -8.74 16.76 34.74
C VAL A 155 -9.75 16.46 35.82
N THR A 156 -9.33 15.68 36.82
CA THR A 156 -10.05 15.64 38.08
C THR A 156 -9.97 17.07 38.57
N VAL A 157 -11.02 17.84 38.28
CA VAL A 157 -11.29 19.09 38.96
C VAL A 157 -11.44 18.66 40.42
N ILE A 158 -10.37 18.80 41.18
CA ILE A 158 -10.45 18.80 42.63
C ILE A 158 -11.28 20.03 42.94
N ALA A 159 -12.58 19.82 43.13
CA ALA A 159 -13.45 20.84 43.66
C ALA A 159 -12.93 21.18 45.06
N GLU A 160 -12.41 22.39 45.21
CA GLU A 160 -12.10 22.97 46.50
C GLU A 160 -13.37 22.98 47.36
N SER A 161 -13.27 22.31 48.50
CA SER A 161 -14.29 22.24 49.53
C SER A 161 -14.54 23.63 50.12
N SER A 162 -15.75 24.15 49.91
CA SER A 162 -16.31 25.20 50.75
C SER A 162 -17.66 24.71 51.28
N HIS A 163 -17.72 24.47 52.59
CA HIS A 163 -18.93 24.12 53.33
C HIS A 163 -19.95 25.29 53.34
N ALA A 164 -21.25 24.99 53.16
CA ALA A 164 -22.27 25.04 54.24
C ALA A 164 -23.73 24.97 53.74
N ASN A 165 -24.42 23.91 54.20
CA ASN A 165 -25.83 23.78 54.64
C ASN A 165 -27.00 24.40 53.83
N SER A 166 -27.93 23.55 53.38
CA SER A 166 -29.24 23.37 54.04
C SER A 166 -30.07 22.23 53.42
N ALA A 167 -30.88 21.62 54.28
CA ALA A 167 -31.57 20.34 54.13
C ALA A 167 -32.79 20.32 53.17
N SER A 168 -33.13 19.13 52.64
CA SER A 168 -34.48 18.51 52.79
C SER A 168 -34.61 17.14 52.06
N THR A 169 -35.07 16.12 52.81
CA THR A 169 -35.93 14.96 52.44
C THR A 169 -35.47 13.85 51.46
N LEU A 170 -34.94 12.76 52.05
CA LEU A 170 -35.19 11.28 51.92
C LEU A 170 -36.19 10.73 50.86
N PRO A 171 -36.27 9.39 50.64
CA PRO A 171 -35.24 8.42 50.23
C PRO A 171 -35.77 7.46 49.12
N SER A 172 -34.91 6.74 48.38
CA SER A 172 -35.36 5.48 47.76
C SER A 172 -34.26 4.42 47.74
N LYS A 173 -34.52 3.38 48.53
CA LYS A 173 -33.79 2.11 48.60
C LYS A 173 -33.97 1.33 47.30
N ARG A 174 -32.90 0.73 46.78
CA ARG A 174 -32.75 -0.74 46.65
C ARG A 174 -31.39 -1.15 46.06
N THR A 175 -30.64 -1.82 46.95
CA THR A 175 -29.77 -3.02 46.85
C THR A 175 -29.14 -3.47 45.51
N PRO A 176 -27.86 -3.90 45.53
CA PRO A 176 -27.11 -4.43 44.38
C PRO A 176 -27.21 -5.96 44.23
N LEU A 177 -27.01 -6.47 42.99
CA LEU A 177 -26.38 -7.75 42.58
C LEU A 177 -26.94 -8.18 41.21
N GLY A 178 -26.06 -8.62 40.31
CA GLY A 178 -26.51 -9.29 39.08
C GLY A 178 -25.44 -9.39 38.00
N LEU A 179 -24.49 -10.32 38.18
CA LEU A 179 -23.75 -10.93 37.07
C LEU A 179 -24.73 -11.40 36.00
N SER A 180 -24.52 -11.02 34.74
CA SER A 180 -24.93 -11.84 33.59
C SER A 180 -24.13 -11.46 32.35
N GLN A 181 -23.19 -12.35 32.03
CA GLN A 181 -22.66 -12.57 30.70
C GLN A 181 -23.82 -12.74 29.71
N VAL A 182 -23.78 -12.02 28.58
CA VAL A 182 -24.59 -12.36 27.41
C VAL A 182 -23.65 -13.02 26.38
N PRO A 183 -23.88 -14.29 26.01
CA PRO A 183 -23.09 -14.99 25.00
C PRO A 183 -23.55 -14.58 23.60
N VAL A 184 -22.58 -14.26 22.72
CA VAL A 184 -22.83 -14.05 21.29
C VAL A 184 -22.24 -15.21 20.49
N PRO A 185 -23.03 -16.22 20.07
CA PRO A 185 -22.60 -17.16 19.04
C PRO A 185 -23.58 -17.29 17.85
N ALA A 186 -24.64 -16.47 17.76
CA ALA A 186 -25.68 -16.65 16.75
C ALA A 186 -25.37 -16.02 15.38
N ALA A 187 -24.49 -15.02 15.30
CA ALA A 187 -24.21 -14.29 14.06
C ALA A 187 -23.27 -15.07 13.09
N ASN A 188 -22.29 -15.82 13.62
CA ASN A 188 -21.32 -16.55 12.80
C ASN A 188 -21.93 -17.75 12.06
N GLN A 189 -22.89 -18.46 12.67
CA GLN A 189 -23.51 -19.62 12.01
C GLN A 189 -24.38 -19.25 10.80
N LEU A 190 -24.97 -18.04 10.81
CA LEU A 190 -25.77 -17.56 9.68
C LEU A 190 -24.86 -17.16 8.51
N ALA A 191 -23.70 -16.54 8.81
CA ALA A 191 -22.69 -16.22 7.82
C ALA A 191 -22.10 -17.48 7.16
N GLU A 192 -21.74 -18.50 7.94
CA GLU A 192 -21.20 -19.77 7.43
C GLU A 192 -22.20 -20.53 6.55
N ARG A 193 -23.48 -20.55 6.94
CA ARG A 193 -24.55 -21.17 6.12
C ARG A 193 -24.73 -20.45 4.79
N LYS A 194 -24.60 -19.12 4.77
CA LYS A 194 -24.74 -18.32 3.55
C LYS A 194 -23.56 -18.53 2.59
N ILE A 195 -22.34 -18.63 3.12
CA ILE A 195 -21.14 -18.96 2.33
C ILE A 195 -21.29 -20.35 1.70
N LYS A 196 -21.66 -21.36 2.50
CA LYS A 196 -21.82 -22.73 2.01
C LYS A 196 -22.93 -22.88 0.96
N ALA A 197 -24.01 -22.09 1.07
CA ALA A 197 -25.08 -22.07 0.06
C ALA A 197 -24.62 -21.45 -1.26
N LEU A 198 -23.88 -20.34 -1.21
CA LEU A 198 -23.37 -19.65 -2.39
C LEU A 198 -22.29 -20.47 -3.12
N GLU A 199 -21.44 -21.19 -2.38
CA GLU A 199 -20.45 -22.09 -2.97
C GLU A 199 -21.11 -23.28 -3.70
N ALA A 200 -22.20 -23.84 -3.16
CA ALA A 200 -22.93 -24.93 -3.81
C ALA A 200 -23.62 -24.48 -5.10
N GLU A 201 -24.09 -23.23 -5.16
CA GLU A 201 -24.71 -22.65 -6.36
C GLU A 201 -23.68 -22.31 -7.45
N LEU A 202 -22.48 -21.87 -7.05
CA LEU A 202 -21.34 -21.70 -7.95
C LEU A 202 -20.83 -23.02 -8.54
N ALA A 203 -20.84 -24.11 -7.75
CA ALA A 203 -20.47 -25.43 -8.23
C ALA A 203 -21.48 -25.94 -9.29
N ARG A 204 -22.79 -25.79 -9.03
CA ARG A 204 -23.85 -26.19 -9.97
C ARG A 204 -23.88 -25.40 -11.27
N SER A 205 -23.49 -24.13 -11.22
CA SER A 205 -23.42 -23.29 -12.43
C SER A 205 -22.17 -23.57 -13.27
N LYS A 206 -21.09 -24.08 -12.65
CA LYS A 206 -19.85 -24.47 -13.35
C LYS A 206 -19.94 -25.84 -14.05
N GLU A 207 -20.85 -26.71 -13.62
CA GLU A 207 -21.14 -28.01 -14.26
C GLU A 207 -22.11 -27.91 -15.45
N ARG A 208 -22.74 -26.76 -15.68
CA ARG A 208 -23.68 -26.56 -16.78
C ARG A 208 -22.98 -26.00 -18.02
N SER A 209 -22.18 -26.84 -18.68
CA SER A 209 -21.66 -26.61 -20.02
C SER A 209 -22.80 -26.44 -21.04
N PRO A 210 -22.66 -25.58 -22.06
CA PRO A 210 -23.66 -25.44 -23.12
C PRO A 210 -23.67 -26.67 -24.05
N PRO A 211 -24.82 -27.07 -24.61
CA PRO A 211 -24.86 -28.16 -25.58
C PRO A 211 -24.23 -27.72 -26.90
N ALA A 212 -23.28 -28.52 -27.37
CA ALA A 212 -22.79 -28.52 -28.74
C ALA A 212 -23.85 -29.15 -29.65
N ASP A 213 -24.26 -28.46 -30.72
CA ASP A 213 -24.57 -29.09 -32.00
C ASP A 213 -24.77 -28.08 -33.14
N ALA A 214 -24.52 -28.59 -34.35
CA ALA A 214 -24.80 -28.06 -35.69
C ALA A 214 -23.74 -27.15 -36.36
N ILE A 215 -22.71 -27.81 -36.88
CA ILE A 215 -21.96 -27.35 -38.07
C ILE A 215 -22.85 -27.59 -39.31
N SER A 216 -23.24 -26.52 -39.99
CA SER A 216 -23.61 -26.56 -41.41
C SER A 216 -23.03 -25.34 -42.13
N LYS A 217 -22.38 -25.59 -43.27
CA LYS A 217 -21.90 -24.61 -44.27
C LYS A 217 -22.53 -25.02 -45.62
N PRO A 218 -22.54 -24.18 -46.67
CA PRO A 218 -22.36 -22.72 -46.72
C PRO A 218 -23.45 -22.02 -47.57
N SER A 219 -23.68 -20.72 -47.39
CA SER A 219 -24.26 -19.90 -48.46
C SER A 219 -23.60 -18.53 -48.50
N ALA A 220 -23.26 -18.12 -49.72
CA ALA A 220 -22.54 -16.91 -50.04
C ALA A 220 -23.41 -15.67 -49.80
N SER A 221 -22.85 -14.65 -49.14
CA SER A 221 -23.37 -13.29 -49.24
C SER A 221 -22.26 -12.26 -48.98
N SER A 222 -22.04 -11.44 -50.01
CA SER A 222 -21.48 -10.08 -50.08
C SER A 222 -20.32 -9.65 -49.14
N ARG A 223 -19.21 -9.22 -49.76
CA ARG A 223 -18.13 -8.49 -49.09
C ARG A 223 -18.65 -7.14 -48.53
N PRO A 224 -18.28 -6.75 -47.30
CA PRO A 224 -18.62 -5.43 -46.79
C PRO A 224 -17.76 -4.35 -47.47
N PRO A 225 -18.30 -3.14 -47.71
CA PRO A 225 -17.52 -2.03 -48.24
C PRO A 225 -16.40 -1.63 -47.25
N LYS A 226 -15.23 -1.30 -47.81
CA LYS A 226 -14.04 -0.88 -47.05
C LYS A 226 -14.40 0.29 -46.11
N GLY A 227 -14.10 0.14 -44.81
CA GLY A 227 -14.28 1.19 -43.79
C GLY A 227 -15.25 0.86 -42.65
N ALA A 228 -15.95 -0.28 -42.70
CA ALA A 228 -16.77 -0.73 -41.57
C ALA A 228 -15.89 -1.33 -40.45
N SER A 229 -15.95 -0.73 -39.26
CA SER A 229 -15.19 -1.15 -38.08
C SER A 229 -15.62 -2.57 -37.63
N LEU A 230 -14.71 -3.54 -37.71
CA LEU A 230 -14.98 -4.96 -37.40
C LEU A 230 -15.19 -5.27 -35.91
N ALA A 231 -14.95 -4.30 -35.01
CA ALA A 231 -15.02 -4.53 -33.56
C ALA A 231 -16.37 -4.16 -32.92
N ASN A 232 -17.27 -3.46 -33.63
CA ASN A 232 -18.55 -3.05 -33.04
C ASN A 232 -19.63 -2.70 -34.10
N PRO A 233 -20.50 -3.65 -34.50
CA PRO A 233 -21.44 -3.44 -35.61
C PRO A 233 -22.51 -2.37 -35.34
N ASN A 234 -22.70 -1.92 -34.10
CA ASN A 234 -23.67 -0.88 -33.74
C ASN A 234 -23.09 0.55 -33.62
N LYS A 235 -21.78 0.75 -33.82
CA LYS A 235 -21.20 2.11 -33.77
C LYS A 235 -21.08 2.69 -35.17
N LYS A 236 -22.05 3.56 -35.53
CA LYS A 236 -21.96 4.42 -36.72
C LYS A 236 -20.74 5.33 -36.60
N ALA A 237 -19.84 5.29 -37.59
CA ALA A 237 -18.72 6.22 -37.69
C ALA A 237 -19.26 7.66 -37.83
N ARG A 238 -18.74 8.59 -37.03
CA ARG A 238 -19.11 10.00 -37.09
C ARG A 238 -18.56 10.59 -38.40
N LYS A 239 -19.44 11.14 -39.24
CA LYS A 239 -19.04 11.94 -40.41
C LYS A 239 -18.47 13.26 -39.89
N TYR A 240 -17.19 13.50 -40.16
CA TYR A 240 -16.61 14.84 -40.01
C TYR A 240 -16.98 15.64 -41.25
N GLN A 241 -17.61 16.78 -41.06
CA GLN A 241 -17.82 17.80 -42.09
C GLN A 241 -16.63 18.77 -42.00
N ALA A 242 -16.02 19.09 -43.15
CA ALA A 242 -14.96 20.08 -43.20
C ALA A 242 -15.55 21.45 -42.81
N ILE A 243 -14.92 22.10 -41.84
CA ILE A 243 -15.22 23.47 -41.45
C ILE A 243 -14.44 24.37 -42.43
N GLU A 244 -15.18 25.11 -43.25
CA GLU A 244 -14.64 26.22 -44.02
C GLU A 244 -14.57 27.44 -43.11
N PHE A 245 -13.39 28.02 -42.98
CA PHE A 245 -13.18 29.28 -42.28
C PHE A 245 -13.25 30.39 -43.31
N GLU A 246 -14.26 31.26 -43.22
CA GLU A 246 -14.23 32.55 -43.89
C GLU A 246 -13.13 33.39 -43.23
N SER A 247 -12.14 33.79 -44.03
CA SER A 247 -11.13 34.77 -43.63
C SER A 247 -11.82 36.13 -43.52
N ASP A 248 -11.89 36.67 -42.31
CA ASP A 248 -12.31 38.04 -42.04
C ASP A 248 -11.10 38.97 -42.29
N GLU A 249 -11.06 39.60 -43.46
CA GLU A 249 -10.22 40.78 -43.76
C GLU A 249 -11.13 42.01 -43.82
N ASP A 250 -11.05 42.85 -42.78
CA ASP A 250 -11.12 44.33 -42.69
C ASP A 250 -11.78 44.85 -41.40
#